data_AF-A0A7X6B7H0-F1
#
_entry.id   AF-A0A7X6B7H0-F1
#
_cell.length_a   1.000
_cell.length_b   1.000
_cell.length_c   1.000
_cell.angle_alpha   90.00
_cell.angle_beta   90.00
_cell.angle_gamma   90.00
#
_symmetry.space_group_name_H-M   'P 1'
#
loop_
_entity.id
_entity.type
_entity.pdbx_description
1 polymer ?
#
loop_
_entity_poly.entity_id
_entity_poly.type
_entity_poly.pdbx_seq_one_letter_code
_entity_poly.pdbx_strand_id
1 'polypeptide(L)'
;MSARADERRPVVVGYLAAFKGLDLSIARTDLAAFTHYNLSFANPDAEGRFVRDGRMTCMEDETGANLSVAALRGTVARLQASGGKVLISTAGGVIPGCSGDWKALLTPERRAATVAALVELADTLGLDGIDIDIEGALLTEIDRAGDYTPFIAALSDAMKARGKLLTCATASYEGGMIPVASIPYFDLVNVMSYDAIGPSWGEAGAEHSSYAMAARDLDLWLARGVARERLVLGVPFYGYGFGGEKANWSYRELAAAHGLNATKADVIGELCAGCRYITHNSPATIAKKARLAAEKAGGVMVWELSQDSPDHALTKAITRGLLRE
;
A
#
# COMPACT_ATOMS: atom_id res chain seq x y z
N MET A 1 27.36 -30.15 -0.27
CA MET A 1 27.08 -29.26 -1.42
C MET A 1 25.78 -28.54 -1.09
N SER A 2 25.87 -27.29 -0.64
CA SER A 2 24.70 -26.50 -0.25
C SER A 2 23.93 -26.12 -1.51
N ALA A 3 22.66 -26.48 -1.59
CA ALA A 3 21.77 -25.98 -2.62
C ALA A 3 21.82 -24.45 -2.57
N ARG A 4 22.18 -23.81 -3.69
CA ARG A 4 21.95 -22.37 -3.85
C ARG A 4 20.47 -22.15 -3.57
N ALA A 5 20.17 -21.41 -2.51
CA ALA A 5 18.82 -20.89 -2.31
C ALA A 5 18.44 -20.22 -3.64
N ASP A 6 17.35 -20.67 -4.22
CA ASP A 6 16.73 -20.07 -5.40
C ASP A 6 16.53 -18.57 -5.07
N GLU A 7 17.40 -17.70 -5.59
CA GLU A 7 17.35 -16.25 -5.35
C GLU A 7 16.16 -15.69 -6.13
N ARG A 8 14.97 -15.97 -5.59
CA ARG A 8 13.73 -15.41 -6.07
C ARG A 8 13.86 -13.89 -5.95
N ARG A 9 13.73 -13.19 -7.09
CA ARG A 9 13.76 -11.73 -7.15
C ARG A 9 12.82 -11.16 -6.07
N PRO A 10 13.30 -10.25 -5.20
CA PRO A 10 12.46 -9.65 -4.17
C PRO A 10 11.21 -9.00 -4.75
N VAL A 11 10.11 -9.07 -4.00
CA VAL A 11 8.88 -8.36 -4.33
C VAL A 11 9.08 -6.87 -4.02
N VAL A 12 8.70 -5.99 -4.95
CA VAL A 12 8.70 -4.54 -4.73
C VAL A 12 7.36 -4.02 -5.20
N VAL A 13 6.50 -3.69 -4.25
CA VAL A 13 5.13 -3.20 -4.50
C VAL A 13 5.12 -1.68 -4.44
N GLY A 14 4.55 -1.03 -5.44
CA GLY A 14 4.39 0.42 -5.46
C GLY A 14 2.93 0.83 -5.61
N TYR A 15 2.43 1.70 -4.74
CA TYR A 15 1.10 2.28 -4.90
C TYR A 15 1.15 3.50 -5.84
N LEU A 16 0.17 3.61 -6.74
CA LEU A 16 -0.07 4.80 -7.56
C LEU A 16 -1.42 5.40 -7.17
N ALA A 17 -1.38 6.55 -6.49
CA ALA A 17 -2.57 7.28 -6.09
C ALA A 17 -3.24 7.95 -7.30
N ALA A 18 -4.43 7.48 -7.66
CA ALA A 18 -5.25 8.02 -8.75
C ALA A 18 -5.53 9.52 -8.55
N PHE A 19 -5.85 9.93 -7.33
CA PHE A 19 -6.12 11.31 -6.93
C PHE A 19 -4.88 12.23 -7.00
N LYS A 20 -3.69 11.70 -7.31
CA LYS A 20 -2.48 12.48 -7.61
C LYS A 20 -2.10 12.48 -9.09
N GLY A 21 -2.88 11.80 -9.92
CA GLY A 21 -2.67 11.61 -11.34
C GLY A 21 -1.78 10.41 -11.62
N LEU A 22 -2.35 9.40 -12.29
CA LEU A 22 -1.66 8.16 -12.64
C LEU A 22 -0.53 8.42 -13.64
N ASP A 23 -0.77 9.23 -14.68
CA ASP A 23 0.25 9.54 -15.69
C ASP A 23 1.45 10.26 -15.09
N LEU A 24 1.20 11.23 -14.20
CA LEU A 24 2.24 11.95 -13.49
C LEU A 24 3.03 11.02 -12.55
N SER A 25 2.32 10.14 -11.84
CA SER A 25 2.94 9.15 -10.95
C SER A 25 3.86 8.21 -11.72
N ILE A 26 3.41 7.68 -12.86
CA ILE A 26 4.22 6.84 -13.74
C ILE A 26 5.43 7.60 -14.27
N ALA A 27 5.26 8.85 -14.72
CA ALA A 27 6.37 9.67 -15.21
C ALA A 27 7.43 9.98 -14.14
N ARG A 28 7.07 9.88 -12.85
CA ARG A 28 7.95 10.12 -11.70
C ARG A 28 8.52 8.83 -11.10
N THR A 29 8.23 7.67 -11.66
CA THR A 29 8.63 6.38 -11.10
C THR A 29 9.66 5.70 -11.99
N ASP A 30 10.73 5.17 -11.39
CA ASP A 30 11.60 4.19 -12.04
C ASP A 30 10.90 2.84 -12.07
N LEU A 31 10.13 2.58 -13.13
CA LEU A 31 9.28 1.38 -13.24
C LEU A 31 10.09 0.07 -13.16
N ALA A 32 11.37 0.07 -13.55
CA ALA A 32 12.18 -1.13 -13.53
C ALA A 32 12.47 -1.65 -12.11
N ALA A 33 12.39 -0.76 -11.12
CA ALA A 33 12.62 -1.07 -9.71
C ALA A 33 11.44 -1.83 -9.06
N PHE A 34 10.25 -1.79 -9.66
CA PHE A 34 9.02 -2.36 -9.09
C PHE A 34 8.60 -3.64 -9.80
N THR A 35 8.04 -4.59 -9.05
CA THR A 35 7.51 -5.85 -9.58
C THR A 35 5.99 -5.91 -9.55
N HIS A 36 5.36 -5.11 -8.69
CA HIS A 36 3.90 -5.01 -8.58
C HIS A 36 3.48 -3.54 -8.42
N TYR A 37 2.34 -3.20 -8.98
CA TYR A 37 1.73 -1.88 -8.90
C TYR A 37 0.30 -2.00 -8.39
N ASN A 38 -0.04 -1.24 -7.35
CA ASN A 38 -1.40 -1.11 -6.85
C ASN A 38 -1.96 0.25 -7.26
N LEU A 39 -2.99 0.27 -8.10
CA LEU A 39 -3.72 1.49 -8.43
C LEU A 39 -4.68 1.81 -7.27
N SER A 40 -4.52 2.95 -6.59
CA SER A 40 -5.29 3.31 -5.39
C SER A 40 -6.21 4.53 -5.61
N PHE A 41 -7.48 4.54 -5.21
CA PHE A 41 -8.29 3.42 -4.70
C PHE A 41 -9.60 3.32 -5.46
N ALA A 42 -10.01 2.09 -5.76
CA ALA A 42 -11.33 1.81 -6.30
C ALA A 42 -12.31 1.49 -5.16
N ASN A 43 -13.43 2.19 -5.14
CA ASN A 43 -14.56 1.87 -4.27
C ASN A 43 -15.79 1.56 -5.12
N PRO A 44 -16.68 0.66 -4.66
CA PRO A 44 -17.96 0.45 -5.32
C PRO A 44 -18.91 1.60 -4.98
N ASP A 45 -19.97 1.79 -5.77
CA ASP A 45 -21.10 2.65 -5.37
C ASP A 45 -22.02 1.95 -4.35
N ALA A 46 -23.11 2.64 -3.95
CA ALA A 46 -24.11 2.13 -3.02
C ALA A 46 -24.78 0.80 -3.48
N GLU A 47 -24.75 0.48 -4.77
CA GLU A 47 -25.26 -0.79 -5.29
C GLU A 47 -24.19 -1.89 -5.37
N GLY A 48 -22.95 -1.59 -5.00
CA GLY A 48 -21.83 -2.55 -5.06
C GLY A 48 -21.12 -2.59 -6.41
N ARG A 49 -21.37 -1.65 -7.32
CA ARG A 49 -20.74 -1.63 -8.66
C ARG A 49 -19.49 -0.77 -8.66
N PHE A 50 -18.43 -1.25 -9.30
CA PHE A 50 -17.19 -0.49 -9.48
C PHE A 50 -17.15 0.30 -10.80
N VAL A 51 -17.93 -0.12 -11.80
CA VAL A 51 -17.96 0.49 -13.14
C VAL A 51 -19.40 0.74 -13.54
N ARG A 52 -19.65 1.91 -14.13
CA ARG A 52 -20.92 2.27 -14.77
C ARG A 52 -20.64 3.14 -15.99
N ASP A 53 -21.28 2.83 -17.12
CA ASP A 53 -21.19 3.60 -18.36
C ASP A 53 -19.73 3.88 -18.80
N GLY A 54 -18.86 2.89 -18.65
CA GLY A 54 -17.45 2.97 -19.05
C GLY A 54 -16.56 3.82 -18.12
N ARG A 55 -17.04 4.18 -16.93
CA ARG A 55 -16.27 4.91 -15.90
C ARG A 55 -16.30 4.18 -14.57
N MET A 56 -15.29 4.43 -13.76
CA MET A 56 -15.30 4.05 -12.36
C MET A 56 -16.43 4.78 -11.63
N THR A 57 -17.04 4.12 -10.67
CA THR A 57 -18.13 4.70 -9.87
C THR A 57 -17.59 5.54 -8.72
N CYS A 58 -16.44 5.15 -8.17
CA CYS A 58 -15.79 5.86 -7.08
C CYS A 58 -14.27 5.62 -7.12
N MET A 59 -13.59 6.31 -8.03
CA MET A 59 -12.13 6.35 -8.16
C MET A 59 -11.76 7.60 -8.95
N GLU A 60 -11.50 8.69 -8.24
CA GLU A 60 -11.25 10.00 -8.82
C GLU A 60 -9.78 10.20 -9.19
N ASP A 61 -9.56 10.96 -10.27
CA ASP A 61 -8.26 11.48 -10.65
C ASP A 61 -7.90 12.77 -9.88
N GLU A 62 -6.78 13.40 -10.22
CA GLU A 62 -6.33 14.65 -9.60
C GLU A 62 -7.26 15.85 -9.81
N THR A 63 -8.23 15.73 -10.71
CA THR A 63 -9.24 16.76 -10.99
C THR A 63 -10.55 16.54 -10.22
N GLY A 64 -10.65 15.41 -9.50
CA GLY A 64 -11.89 14.97 -8.84
C GLY A 64 -12.87 14.28 -9.79
N ALA A 65 -12.45 13.96 -11.03
CA ALA A 65 -13.29 13.24 -11.98
C ALA A 65 -13.05 11.73 -11.86
N ASN A 66 -14.12 10.95 -11.80
CA ASN A 66 -14.02 9.49 -11.81
C ASN A 66 -13.33 8.99 -13.08
N LEU A 67 -12.27 8.20 -12.95
CA LEU A 67 -11.48 7.70 -14.08
C LEU A 67 -12.31 6.87 -15.07
N SER A 68 -11.99 6.97 -16.36
CA SER A 68 -12.60 6.09 -17.37
C SER A 68 -11.95 4.72 -17.39
N VAL A 69 -12.72 3.68 -17.72
CA VAL A 69 -12.23 2.31 -17.94
C VAL A 69 -11.14 2.30 -19.02
N ALA A 70 -11.31 3.09 -20.10
CA ALA A 70 -10.33 3.18 -21.17
C ALA A 70 -8.98 3.75 -20.69
N ALA A 71 -9.00 4.82 -19.89
CA ALA A 71 -7.78 5.41 -19.33
C ALA A 71 -7.07 4.45 -18.36
N LEU A 72 -7.83 3.77 -17.50
CA LEU A 72 -7.28 2.76 -16.59
C LEU A 72 -6.68 1.57 -17.34
N ARG A 73 -7.34 1.05 -18.38
CA ARG A 73 -6.77 -0.01 -19.23
C ARG A 73 -5.48 0.42 -19.91
N GLY A 74 -5.39 1.67 -20.38
CA GLY A 74 -4.16 2.24 -20.92
C GLY A 74 -3.03 2.29 -19.88
N THR A 75 -3.36 2.69 -18.65
CA THR A 75 -2.43 2.67 -17.51
C THR A 75 -1.95 1.26 -17.18
N VAL A 76 -2.86 0.30 -17.06
CA VAL A 76 -2.58 -1.11 -16.79
C VAL A 76 -1.63 -1.67 -17.85
N ALA A 77 -1.95 -1.47 -19.14
CA ALA A 77 -1.11 -1.95 -20.24
C ALA A 77 0.31 -1.37 -20.20
N ARG A 78 0.47 -0.07 -19.88
CA ARG A 78 1.79 0.59 -19.77
C ARG A 78 2.62 0.00 -18.64
N LEU A 79 2.01 -0.23 -17.48
CA LEU A 79 2.68 -0.82 -16.32
C LEU A 79 3.04 -2.30 -16.57
N GLN A 80 2.13 -3.08 -17.18
CA GLN A 80 2.41 -4.47 -17.58
C GLN A 80 3.53 -4.55 -18.63
N ALA A 81 3.60 -3.60 -19.56
CA ALA A 81 4.69 -3.52 -20.54
C ALA A 81 6.07 -3.26 -19.90
N SER A 82 6.13 -2.73 -18.68
CA SER A 82 7.38 -2.63 -17.90
C SER A 82 7.80 -3.95 -17.22
N GLY A 83 6.97 -5.00 -17.33
CA GLY A 83 7.18 -6.30 -16.70
C GLY A 83 6.61 -6.43 -15.29
N GLY A 84 5.90 -5.41 -14.78
CA GLY A 84 5.24 -5.45 -13.49
C GLY A 84 3.83 -6.04 -13.54
N LYS A 85 3.39 -6.63 -12.44
CA LYS A 85 1.99 -7.03 -12.26
C LYS A 85 1.16 -5.84 -11.77
N VAL A 86 -0.06 -5.70 -12.26
CA VAL A 86 -0.92 -4.56 -11.92
C VAL A 86 -2.17 -5.03 -11.23
N LEU A 87 -2.37 -4.58 -10.00
CA LEU A 87 -3.58 -4.80 -9.23
C LEU A 87 -4.27 -3.45 -9.00
N ILE A 88 -5.54 -3.51 -8.60
CA ILE A 88 -6.26 -2.35 -8.09
C ILE A 88 -6.51 -2.55 -6.59
N SER A 89 -6.21 -1.53 -5.81
CA SER A 89 -6.45 -1.53 -4.37
C SER A 89 -7.81 -0.91 -4.07
N THR A 90 -8.55 -1.55 -3.17
CA THR A 90 -9.92 -1.15 -2.84
C THR A 90 -10.05 -0.65 -1.41
N ALA A 91 -11.07 0.16 -1.14
CA ALA A 91 -11.28 0.88 0.12
C ALA A 91 -10.22 1.99 0.34
N GLY A 92 -9.17 1.70 1.10
CA GLY A 92 -8.16 2.64 1.59
C GLY A 92 -8.50 3.21 2.98
N GLY A 93 -7.53 3.89 3.59
CA GLY A 93 -7.64 4.43 4.95
C GLY A 93 -8.70 5.50 5.17
N VAL A 94 -9.19 6.13 4.09
CA VAL A 94 -10.37 7.02 4.11
C VAL A 94 -11.36 6.55 3.06
N ILE A 95 -12.54 6.14 3.50
CA ILE A 95 -13.62 5.74 2.58
C ILE A 95 -14.26 7.00 1.96
N PRO A 96 -14.21 7.16 0.63
CA PRO A 96 -14.78 8.32 -0.04
C PRO A 96 -16.31 8.33 0.05
N GLY A 97 -16.92 9.51 0.03
CA GLY A 97 -18.37 9.66 0.15
C GLY A 97 -19.19 9.03 -0.99
N CYS A 98 -18.57 8.77 -2.15
CA CYS A 98 -19.19 8.02 -3.24
C CYS A 98 -19.21 6.49 -3.01
N SER A 99 -18.51 5.99 -2.00
CA SER A 99 -18.41 4.56 -1.72
C SER A 99 -19.72 3.99 -1.20
N GLY A 100 -20.04 2.78 -1.62
CA GLY A 100 -20.98 1.91 -0.93
C GLY A 100 -20.47 1.50 0.46
N ASP A 101 -21.39 1.02 1.29
CA ASP A 101 -21.08 0.55 2.64
C ASP A 101 -20.41 -0.82 2.60
N TRP A 102 -19.08 -0.85 2.78
CA TRP A 102 -18.30 -2.08 2.84
C TRP A 102 -18.82 -3.07 3.89
N LYS A 103 -19.38 -2.63 5.02
CA LYS A 103 -19.96 -3.56 6.01
C LYS A 103 -21.12 -4.32 5.40
N ALA A 104 -22.06 -3.60 4.80
CA ALA A 104 -23.23 -4.19 4.16
C ALA A 104 -22.83 -5.07 2.95
N LEU A 105 -21.81 -4.67 2.19
CA LEU A 105 -21.37 -5.39 1.00
C LEU A 105 -20.72 -6.74 1.30
N LEU A 106 -20.16 -6.94 2.50
CA LEU A 106 -19.46 -8.17 2.87
C LEU A 106 -20.32 -9.18 3.64
N THR A 107 -21.56 -8.82 4.01
CA THR A 107 -22.49 -9.73 4.69
C THR A 107 -22.82 -10.96 3.83
N PRO A 108 -23.28 -12.08 4.43
CA PRO A 108 -23.59 -13.30 3.67
C PRO A 108 -24.53 -13.09 2.48
N GLU A 109 -25.48 -12.17 2.60
CA GLU A 109 -26.50 -11.87 1.58
C GLU A 109 -25.91 -11.17 0.35
N ARG A 110 -24.86 -10.35 0.53
CA ARG A 110 -24.27 -9.54 -0.55
C ARG A 110 -22.90 -10.02 -1.01
N ARG A 111 -22.20 -10.80 -0.19
CA ARG A 111 -20.83 -11.26 -0.44
C ARG A 111 -20.62 -11.85 -1.82
N ALA A 112 -21.51 -12.73 -2.28
CA ALA A 112 -21.37 -13.36 -3.60
C ALA A 112 -21.42 -12.33 -4.75
N ALA A 113 -22.31 -11.34 -4.64
CA ALA A 113 -22.39 -10.25 -5.61
C ALA A 113 -21.16 -9.34 -5.54
N THR A 114 -20.66 -9.02 -4.35
CA THR A 114 -19.44 -8.21 -4.17
C THR A 114 -18.21 -8.91 -4.73
N VAL A 115 -18.06 -10.22 -4.50
CA VAL A 115 -16.98 -11.02 -5.11
C VAL A 115 -17.09 -11.01 -6.63
N ALA A 116 -18.30 -11.18 -7.19
CA ALA A 116 -18.51 -11.13 -8.62
C ALA A 116 -18.16 -9.74 -9.21
N ALA A 117 -18.50 -8.65 -8.52
CA ALA A 117 -18.18 -7.29 -8.96
C ALA A 117 -16.67 -7.00 -8.97
N LEU A 118 -15.92 -7.50 -7.98
CA LEU A 118 -14.45 -7.39 -7.95
C LEU A 118 -13.77 -8.21 -9.05
N VAL A 119 -14.31 -9.41 -9.31
CA VAL A 119 -13.90 -10.24 -10.45
C VAL A 119 -14.15 -9.52 -11.78
N GLU A 120 -15.35 -8.98 -11.96
CA GLU A 120 -15.70 -8.22 -13.16
C GLU A 120 -14.81 -7.00 -13.33
N LEU A 121 -14.47 -6.29 -12.25
CA LEU A 121 -13.51 -5.18 -12.28
C LEU A 121 -12.14 -5.65 -12.77
N ALA A 122 -11.62 -6.74 -12.21
CA ALA A 122 -10.33 -7.31 -12.61
C ALA A 122 -10.29 -7.71 -14.08
N ASP A 123 -11.36 -8.34 -14.58
CA ASP A 123 -11.47 -8.76 -15.97
C ASP A 123 -11.65 -7.55 -16.91
N THR A 124 -12.49 -6.58 -16.53
CA THR A 124 -12.77 -5.36 -17.31
C THR A 124 -11.52 -4.51 -17.53
N LEU A 125 -10.70 -4.36 -16.48
CA LEU A 125 -9.48 -3.56 -16.51
C LEU A 125 -8.24 -4.34 -17.00
N GLY A 126 -8.32 -5.67 -17.10
CA GLY A 126 -7.19 -6.51 -17.48
C GLY A 126 -6.13 -6.63 -16.38
N LEU A 127 -6.54 -6.59 -15.12
CA LEU A 127 -5.66 -6.62 -13.95
C LEU A 127 -5.06 -8.01 -13.71
N ASP A 128 -3.88 -8.04 -13.10
CA ASP A 128 -3.24 -9.25 -12.59
C ASP A 128 -3.79 -9.67 -11.22
N GLY A 129 -4.58 -8.82 -10.55
CA GLY A 129 -5.19 -9.14 -9.25
C GLY A 129 -5.93 -7.98 -8.58
N ILE A 130 -6.38 -8.23 -7.36
CA ILE A 130 -7.05 -7.27 -6.47
C ILE A 130 -6.26 -7.15 -5.17
N ASP A 131 -6.15 -5.95 -4.63
CA ASP A 131 -5.61 -5.65 -3.31
C ASP A 131 -6.72 -5.13 -2.39
N ILE A 132 -6.86 -5.73 -1.20
CA ILE A 132 -7.87 -5.33 -0.20
C ILE A 132 -7.22 -4.47 0.89
N ASP A 133 -7.62 -3.21 0.97
CA ASP A 133 -7.09 -2.23 1.93
C ASP A 133 -8.23 -1.66 2.80
N ILE A 134 -8.92 -2.53 3.53
CA ILE A 134 -9.95 -2.12 4.50
C ILE A 134 -9.25 -1.90 5.84
N GLU A 135 -9.31 -0.69 6.37
CA GLU A 135 -8.47 -0.27 7.50
C GLU A 135 -9.25 0.02 8.80
N GLY A 136 -8.53 -0.05 9.92
CA GLY A 136 -8.94 0.50 11.21
C GLY A 136 -10.30 0.05 11.73
N ALA A 137 -11.11 1.00 12.19
CA ALA A 137 -12.40 0.72 12.82
C ALA A 137 -13.34 -0.04 11.88
N LEU A 138 -13.33 0.29 10.58
CA LEU A 138 -14.15 -0.39 9.58
C LEU A 138 -13.79 -1.88 9.48
N LEU A 139 -12.49 -2.19 9.37
CA LEU A 139 -11.99 -3.57 9.38
C LEU A 139 -12.41 -4.31 10.66
N THR A 140 -12.20 -3.68 11.82
CA THR A 140 -12.58 -4.27 13.12
C THR A 140 -14.06 -4.60 13.17
N GLU A 141 -14.93 -3.72 12.70
CA GLU A 141 -16.38 -3.95 12.72
C GLU A 141 -16.78 -5.11 11.80
N ILE A 142 -16.20 -5.19 10.61
CA ILE A 142 -16.45 -6.27 9.64
C ILE A 142 -15.94 -7.62 10.19
N ASP A 143 -14.76 -7.64 10.81
CA ASP A 143 -14.22 -8.85 11.42
C ASP A 143 -15.04 -9.31 12.62
N ARG A 144 -15.46 -8.39 13.50
CA ARG A 144 -16.34 -8.71 14.65
C ARG A 144 -17.70 -9.25 14.20
N ALA A 145 -18.20 -8.81 13.05
CA ALA A 145 -19.42 -9.36 12.45
C ALA A 145 -19.20 -10.77 11.83
N GLY A 146 -17.94 -11.21 11.68
CA GLY A 146 -17.59 -12.50 11.09
C GLY A 146 -17.56 -12.49 9.57
N ASP A 147 -17.53 -11.31 8.94
CA ASP A 147 -17.72 -11.18 7.49
C ASP A 147 -16.42 -11.10 6.69
N TYR A 148 -15.32 -10.65 7.31
CA TYR A 148 -14.06 -10.43 6.60
C TYR A 148 -13.47 -11.74 6.05
N THR A 149 -13.22 -12.72 6.91
CA THR A 149 -12.54 -13.97 6.49
C THR A 149 -13.33 -14.75 5.43
N PRO A 150 -14.65 -14.96 5.55
CA PRO A 150 -15.42 -15.63 4.50
C PRO A 150 -15.45 -14.86 3.18
N PHE A 151 -15.46 -13.53 3.20
CA PHE A 151 -15.32 -12.71 1.99
C PHE A 151 -13.97 -12.93 1.32
N ILE A 152 -12.87 -12.83 2.07
CA ILE A 152 -11.52 -13.04 1.55
C ILE A 152 -11.36 -14.46 0.98
N ALA A 153 -11.90 -15.47 1.65
CA ALA A 153 -11.86 -16.86 1.17
C ALA A 153 -12.55 -17.01 -0.20
N ALA A 154 -13.79 -16.51 -0.32
CA ALA A 154 -14.56 -16.56 -1.56
C ALA A 154 -13.88 -15.78 -2.70
N LEU A 155 -13.30 -14.61 -2.39
CA LEU A 155 -12.56 -13.82 -3.37
C LEU A 155 -11.28 -14.52 -3.83
N SER A 156 -10.53 -15.13 -2.90
CA SER A 156 -9.33 -15.92 -3.21
C SER A 156 -9.65 -17.05 -4.19
N ASP A 157 -10.71 -17.81 -3.93
CA ASP A 157 -11.10 -18.92 -4.82
C ASP A 157 -11.44 -18.41 -6.23
N ALA A 158 -12.17 -17.30 -6.33
CA ALA A 158 -12.52 -16.69 -7.60
C ALA A 158 -11.31 -16.12 -8.37
N MET A 159 -10.33 -15.53 -7.67
CA MET A 159 -9.10 -15.01 -8.25
C MET A 159 -8.17 -16.14 -8.70
N LYS A 160 -7.96 -17.16 -7.86
CA LYS A 160 -7.12 -18.33 -8.18
C LYS A 160 -7.64 -19.10 -9.37
N ALA A 161 -8.96 -19.27 -9.50
CA ALA A 161 -9.59 -19.89 -10.68
C ALA A 161 -9.28 -19.14 -11.99
N ARG A 162 -8.88 -17.87 -11.92
CA ARG A 162 -8.49 -17.02 -13.05
C ARG A 162 -6.97 -16.83 -13.18
N GLY A 163 -6.18 -17.45 -12.31
CA GLY A 163 -4.73 -17.22 -12.24
C GLY A 163 -4.36 -15.80 -11.81
N LYS A 164 -5.26 -15.09 -11.13
CA LYS A 164 -5.07 -13.72 -10.63
C LYS A 164 -4.65 -13.73 -9.15
N LEU A 165 -3.97 -12.68 -8.74
CA LEU A 165 -3.50 -12.46 -7.38
C LEU A 165 -4.59 -11.87 -6.48
N LEU A 166 -4.51 -12.21 -5.20
CA LEU A 166 -5.20 -11.51 -4.12
C LEU A 166 -4.19 -11.08 -3.06
N THR A 167 -4.09 -9.77 -2.82
CA THR A 167 -3.20 -9.20 -1.79
C THR A 167 -4.00 -8.34 -0.81
N CYS A 168 -3.35 -7.92 0.27
CA CYS A 168 -3.92 -6.96 1.20
C CYS A 168 -2.88 -5.97 1.70
N ALA A 169 -3.34 -4.83 2.18
CA ALA A 169 -2.62 -3.97 3.11
C ALA A 169 -3.18 -4.15 4.53
N THR A 170 -2.30 -4.09 5.54
CA THR A 170 -2.70 -4.29 6.93
C THR A 170 -1.80 -3.53 7.90
N ALA A 171 -2.39 -3.02 8.98
CA ALA A 171 -1.65 -2.35 10.05
C ALA A 171 -1.10 -3.35 11.09
N SER A 172 -0.30 -2.87 12.03
CA SER A 172 0.35 -3.69 13.08
C SER A 172 -0.06 -3.29 14.51
N TYR A 173 -1.32 -2.86 14.70
CA TYR A 173 -1.89 -2.50 16.00
C TYR A 173 -3.19 -3.27 16.28
N GLU A 174 -3.54 -3.38 17.56
CA GLU A 174 -4.76 -4.08 17.99
C GLU A 174 -6.01 -3.42 17.40
N GLY A 175 -6.84 -4.20 16.69
CA GLY A 175 -7.99 -3.68 15.94
C GLY A 175 -7.66 -3.09 14.56
N GLY A 176 -6.40 -3.04 14.14
CA GLY A 176 -6.01 -2.66 12.77
C GLY A 176 -5.51 -3.83 11.91
N MET A 177 -5.32 -5.00 12.52
CA MET A 177 -4.75 -6.17 11.87
C MET A 177 -5.82 -7.04 11.21
N ILE A 178 -5.54 -7.54 10.00
CA ILE A 178 -6.38 -8.56 9.38
C ILE A 178 -6.46 -9.83 10.26
N PRO A 179 -7.57 -10.58 10.21
CA PRO A 179 -7.73 -11.79 11.02
C PRO A 179 -6.73 -12.85 10.59
N VAL A 180 -6.14 -13.59 11.54
CA VAL A 180 -5.16 -14.66 11.25
C VAL A 180 -5.75 -15.70 10.29
N ALA A 181 -7.04 -16.02 10.44
CA ALA A 181 -7.74 -16.97 9.58
C ALA A 181 -7.83 -16.54 8.11
N SER A 182 -7.62 -15.24 7.80
CA SER A 182 -7.60 -14.74 6.43
C SER A 182 -6.24 -14.87 5.72
N ILE A 183 -5.13 -14.99 6.47
CA ILE A 183 -3.75 -15.03 5.96
C ILE A 183 -3.53 -16.11 4.87
N PRO A 184 -4.08 -17.35 4.99
CA PRO A 184 -3.85 -18.39 3.97
C PRO A 184 -4.38 -18.05 2.57
N TYR A 185 -5.30 -17.10 2.46
CA TYR A 185 -5.94 -16.74 1.19
C TYR A 185 -5.15 -15.73 0.37
N PHE A 186 -4.23 -14.98 0.99
CA PHE A 186 -3.45 -13.95 0.33
C PHE A 186 -2.14 -14.47 -0.29
N ASP A 187 -1.83 -13.96 -1.47
CA ASP A 187 -0.55 -14.14 -2.16
C ASP A 187 0.55 -13.27 -1.54
N LEU A 188 0.21 -12.04 -1.16
CA LEU A 188 1.09 -11.10 -0.47
C LEU A 188 0.33 -10.38 0.66
N VAL A 189 1.03 -10.16 1.77
CA VAL A 189 0.55 -9.36 2.91
C VAL A 189 1.46 -8.14 3.06
N ASN A 190 0.94 -6.98 2.66
CA ASN A 190 1.65 -5.70 2.70
C ASN A 190 1.45 -5.05 4.08
N VAL A 191 2.51 -5.01 4.89
CA VAL A 191 2.46 -4.47 6.26
C VAL A 191 2.71 -2.97 6.23
N MET A 192 1.73 -2.18 6.61
CA MET A 192 1.82 -0.71 6.68
C MET A 192 2.61 -0.27 7.92
N SER A 193 3.93 -0.46 7.89
CA SER A 193 4.85 -0.10 8.99
C SER A 193 5.23 1.39 8.95
N TYR A 194 4.20 2.23 8.98
CA TYR A 194 4.25 3.68 9.00
C TYR A 194 3.02 4.20 9.76
N ASP A 195 2.92 5.53 9.90
CA ASP A 195 1.80 6.23 10.55
C ASP A 195 1.57 5.88 12.02
N ALA A 196 2.65 5.53 12.74
CA ALA A 196 2.62 5.38 14.20
C ALA A 196 2.05 6.61 14.91
N ILE A 197 2.34 7.78 14.34
CA ILE A 197 1.83 9.07 14.74
C ILE A 197 1.54 9.89 13.48
N GLY A 198 0.68 10.88 13.60
CA GLY A 198 0.43 11.85 12.55
C GLY A 198 -0.08 13.18 13.11
N PRO A 199 -0.33 14.17 12.25
CA PRO A 199 -0.72 15.51 12.69
C PRO A 199 -2.02 15.55 13.50
N SER A 200 -2.89 14.53 13.35
CA SER A 200 -4.18 14.42 14.05
C SER A 200 -4.37 13.12 14.83
N TRP A 201 -3.34 12.30 15.01
CA TRP A 201 -3.40 11.06 15.81
C TRP A 201 -2.04 10.70 16.42
N GLY A 202 -2.05 9.88 17.47
CA GLY A 202 -0.84 9.50 18.20
C GLY A 202 -0.25 10.66 19.02
N GLU A 203 0.84 10.37 19.73
CA GLU A 203 1.53 11.35 20.59
C GLU A 203 2.73 11.94 19.86
N ALA A 204 2.78 13.27 19.73
CA ALA A 204 3.92 13.96 19.13
C ALA A 204 5.20 13.78 19.96
N GLY A 205 6.37 13.89 19.32
CA GLY A 205 7.67 13.63 19.94
C GLY A 205 8.25 12.26 19.59
N ALA A 206 7.74 11.62 18.54
CA ALA A 206 8.22 10.34 18.03
C ALA A 206 8.34 10.38 16.49
N GLU A 207 8.92 9.34 15.91
CA GLU A 207 8.96 9.16 14.46
C GLU A 207 7.73 8.36 13.99
N HIS A 208 7.12 8.75 12.86
CA HIS A 208 5.94 8.04 12.34
C HIS A 208 6.26 6.65 11.76
N SER A 209 7.52 6.40 11.40
CA SER A 209 7.94 5.16 10.74
C SER A 209 9.39 4.79 11.11
N SER A 210 9.67 4.54 12.39
CA SER A 210 11.04 4.17 12.83
C SER A 210 11.49 2.80 12.31
N TYR A 211 12.81 2.56 12.27
CA TYR A 211 13.36 1.22 12.01
C TYR A 211 12.91 0.19 13.06
N ALA A 212 12.84 0.60 14.33
CA ALA A 212 12.41 -0.27 15.42
C ALA A 212 10.97 -0.75 15.23
N MET A 213 10.08 0.11 14.72
CA MET A 213 8.72 -0.28 14.34
C MET A 213 8.73 -1.35 13.24
N ALA A 214 9.46 -1.12 12.14
CA ALA A 214 9.57 -2.08 11.06
C ALA A 214 10.05 -3.47 11.51
N ALA A 215 11.04 -3.53 12.41
CA ALA A 215 11.52 -4.79 12.96
C ALA A 215 10.44 -5.51 13.79
N ARG A 216 9.74 -4.79 14.68
CA ARG A 216 8.66 -5.36 15.49
C ARG A 216 7.50 -5.85 14.64
N ASP A 217 7.10 -5.08 13.64
CA ASP A 217 5.94 -5.39 12.80
C ASP A 217 6.20 -6.64 11.94
N LEU A 218 7.42 -6.80 11.39
CA LEU A 218 7.77 -8.04 10.70
C LEU A 218 7.77 -9.25 11.64
N ASP A 219 8.36 -9.12 12.82
CA ASP A 219 8.38 -10.21 13.80
C ASP A 219 6.96 -10.61 14.25
N LEU A 220 6.07 -9.62 14.40
CA LEU A 220 4.66 -9.84 14.69
C LEU A 220 3.96 -10.65 13.59
N TRP A 221 4.10 -10.25 12.32
CA TRP A 221 3.41 -10.92 11.22
C TRP A 221 3.97 -12.31 10.90
N LEU A 222 5.28 -12.51 11.10
CA LEU A 222 5.89 -13.84 11.08
C LEU A 222 5.31 -14.73 12.19
N ALA A 223 5.18 -14.21 13.42
CA ALA A 223 4.59 -14.95 14.54
C ALA A 223 3.09 -15.25 14.34
N ARG A 224 2.37 -14.40 13.58
CA ARG A 224 0.98 -14.64 13.16
C ARG A 224 0.84 -15.63 12.01
N GLY A 225 1.94 -16.14 11.46
CA GLY A 225 1.94 -17.22 10.46
C GLY A 225 2.00 -16.76 9.00
N VAL A 226 2.33 -15.50 8.71
CA VAL A 226 2.64 -15.10 7.33
C VAL A 226 3.97 -15.74 6.94
N ALA A 227 3.98 -16.49 5.83
CA ALA A 227 5.22 -17.06 5.31
C ALA A 227 6.16 -15.91 4.87
N ARG A 228 7.46 -16.05 5.15
CA ARG A 228 8.47 -15.02 4.84
C ARG A 228 8.33 -14.51 3.41
N GLU A 229 8.15 -15.38 2.43
CA GLU A 229 8.11 -15.08 1.01
C GLU A 229 6.87 -14.27 0.58
N ARG A 230 5.83 -14.25 1.42
CA ARG A 230 4.57 -13.51 1.20
C ARG A 230 4.48 -12.24 2.03
N LEU A 231 5.37 -12.06 3.00
CA LEU A 231 5.40 -10.89 3.85
C LEU A 231 6.13 -9.74 3.15
N VAL A 232 5.53 -8.54 3.12
CA VAL A 232 6.09 -7.38 2.43
C VAL A 232 6.12 -6.18 3.38
N LEU A 233 7.29 -5.59 3.59
CA LEU A 233 7.47 -4.45 4.51
C LEU A 233 7.10 -3.13 3.84
N GLY A 234 6.08 -2.43 4.35
CA GLY A 234 5.71 -1.09 3.93
C GLY A 234 6.70 -0.03 4.39
N VAL A 235 7.03 0.92 3.50
CA VAL A 235 7.85 2.10 3.78
C VAL A 235 7.20 3.37 3.21
N PRO A 236 7.29 4.51 3.92
CA PRO A 236 6.69 5.76 3.47
C PRO A 236 7.65 6.56 2.58
N PHE A 237 7.13 7.15 1.50
CA PHE A 237 7.79 8.20 0.72
C PHE A 237 7.35 9.61 1.13
N TYR A 238 6.77 9.75 2.32
CA TYR A 238 6.33 10.98 2.97
C TYR A 238 6.88 11.12 4.39
N GLY A 239 6.56 12.25 4.99
CA GLY A 239 6.64 12.50 6.41
C GLY A 239 5.54 13.43 6.92
N TYR A 240 5.56 13.65 8.23
CA TYR A 240 4.62 14.52 8.93
C TYR A 240 5.33 15.64 9.70
N GLY A 241 4.75 16.83 9.66
CA GLY A 241 5.19 17.99 10.42
C GLY A 241 4.34 18.23 11.68
N PHE A 242 5.01 18.67 12.75
CA PHE A 242 4.44 18.97 14.07
C PHE A 242 4.88 20.36 14.55
N GLY A 243 4.20 20.89 15.57
CA GLY A 243 4.57 22.16 16.20
C GLY A 243 4.48 23.38 15.26
N GLY A 244 3.48 23.40 14.38
CA GLY A 244 3.27 24.48 13.39
C GLY A 244 4.02 24.31 12.07
N GLU A 245 4.65 23.15 11.84
CA GLU A 245 5.08 22.75 10.49
C GLU A 245 3.89 22.46 9.57
N LYS A 246 4.13 22.46 8.26
CA LYS A 246 3.18 21.89 7.30
C LYS A 246 2.92 20.43 7.68
N ALA A 247 1.64 20.05 7.78
CA ALA A 247 1.22 18.75 8.29
C ALA A 247 1.73 17.57 7.45
N ASN A 248 1.58 17.64 6.13
CA ASN A 248 1.88 16.54 5.21
C ASN A 248 2.99 16.91 4.22
N TRP A 249 3.95 16.01 4.06
CA TRP A 249 5.10 16.22 3.19
C TRP A 249 5.38 14.99 2.34
N SER A 250 5.43 15.12 1.01
CA SER A 250 6.17 14.16 0.20
C SER A 250 7.68 14.31 0.40
N TYR A 251 8.45 13.23 0.23
CA TYR A 251 9.92 13.32 0.26
C TYR A 251 10.46 14.29 -0.79
N ARG A 252 9.84 14.34 -1.98
CA ARG A 252 10.09 15.34 -3.01
C ARG A 252 9.97 16.77 -2.51
N GLU A 253 8.89 17.11 -1.81
CA GLU A 253 8.69 18.46 -1.26
C GLU A 253 9.72 18.74 -0.16
N LEU A 254 10.05 17.77 0.70
CA LEU A 254 11.08 17.94 1.73
C LEU A 254 12.45 18.24 1.13
N ALA A 255 12.86 17.45 0.15
CA ALA A 255 14.11 17.64 -0.56
C ALA A 255 14.17 19.01 -1.25
N ALA A 256 13.07 19.47 -1.84
CA ALA A 256 12.98 20.78 -2.48
C ALA A 256 13.02 21.95 -1.48
N ALA A 257 12.32 21.83 -0.34
CA ALA A 257 12.17 22.91 0.63
C ALA A 257 13.34 23.03 1.60
N HIS A 258 13.93 21.91 2.04
CA HIS A 258 14.98 21.87 3.07
C HIS A 258 16.36 21.46 2.53
N GLY A 259 16.43 21.00 1.27
CA GLY A 259 17.65 20.52 0.65
C GLY A 259 18.02 19.08 1.03
N LEU A 260 18.78 18.43 0.15
CA LEU A 260 19.17 17.01 0.30
C LEU A 260 20.00 16.72 1.55
N ASN A 261 20.65 17.71 2.15
CA ASN A 261 21.45 17.48 3.35
C ASN A 261 20.56 17.31 4.59
N ALA A 262 19.45 18.05 4.68
CA ALA A 262 18.50 17.94 5.78
C ALA A 262 17.78 16.57 5.76
N THR A 263 17.47 16.06 4.57
CA THR A 263 16.76 14.79 4.37
C THR A 263 17.64 13.54 4.52
N LYS A 264 18.90 13.70 4.97
CA LYS A 264 19.78 12.58 5.37
C LYS A 264 19.45 12.03 6.75
N ALA A 265 18.82 12.82 7.61
CA ALA A 265 18.28 12.38 8.88
C ALA A 265 16.79 12.08 8.73
N ASP A 266 16.24 11.26 9.62
CA ASP A 266 14.80 10.95 9.65
C ASP A 266 13.98 12.07 10.30
N VAL A 267 14.65 13.00 11.00
CA VAL A 267 14.04 14.15 11.67
C VAL A 267 14.70 15.45 11.24
N ILE A 268 13.87 16.43 10.88
CA ILE A 268 14.26 17.83 10.69
C ILE A 268 13.65 18.63 11.83
N GLY A 269 14.47 19.31 12.63
CA GLY A 269 14.03 20.03 13.84
C GLY A 269 14.31 19.26 15.13
N GLU A 270 13.56 19.55 16.19
CA GLU A 270 13.77 18.96 17.52
C GLU A 270 12.69 17.91 17.82
N LEU A 271 13.10 16.65 17.99
CA LEU A 271 12.16 15.57 18.29
C LEU A 271 11.74 15.61 19.77
N CYS A 272 10.65 16.31 20.07
CA CYS A 272 10.06 16.33 21.40
C CYS A 272 8.56 16.61 21.37
N ALA A 273 7.85 16.26 22.44
CA ALA A 273 6.45 16.63 22.61
C ALA A 273 6.31 18.16 22.66
N GLY A 274 5.55 18.74 21.73
CA GLY A 274 5.35 20.19 21.62
C GLY A 274 6.43 20.94 20.82
N CYS A 275 7.52 20.28 20.43
CA CYS A 275 8.53 20.87 19.56
C CYS A 275 8.06 20.97 18.10
N ARG A 276 8.73 21.85 17.35
CA ARG A 276 8.58 21.96 15.90
C ARG A 276 9.55 21.00 15.21
N TYR A 277 9.01 19.99 14.53
CA TYR A 277 9.80 19.01 13.80
C TYR A 277 9.03 18.38 12.65
N ILE A 278 9.77 17.79 11.72
CA ILE A 278 9.26 16.93 10.65
C ILE A 278 9.90 15.55 10.83
N THR A 279 9.10 14.49 10.79
CA THR A 279 9.60 13.09 10.75
C THR A 279 9.28 12.47 9.40
N HIS A 280 10.27 11.82 8.79
CA HIS A 280 10.15 11.04 7.56
C HIS A 280 11.12 9.85 7.61
N ASN A 281 11.23 9.06 6.54
CA ASN A 281 12.37 8.14 6.37
C ASN A 281 13.38 8.73 5.37
N SER A 282 14.63 8.84 5.81
CA SER A 282 15.77 9.17 4.97
C SER A 282 16.12 8.03 4.02
N PRO A 283 16.88 8.28 2.94
CA PRO A 283 17.41 7.21 2.10
C PRO A 283 18.23 6.17 2.88
N ALA A 284 18.90 6.57 3.96
CA ALA A 284 19.65 5.65 4.81
C ALA A 284 18.72 4.69 5.58
N THR A 285 17.62 5.20 6.13
CA THR A 285 16.64 4.37 6.86
C THR A 285 15.82 3.50 5.92
N ILE A 286 15.45 4.00 4.73
CA ILE A 286 14.82 3.18 3.68
C ILE A 286 15.73 2.01 3.29
N ALA A 287 17.03 2.25 3.07
CA ALA A 287 17.98 1.17 2.75
C ALA A 287 18.11 0.15 3.89
N LYS A 288 18.16 0.60 5.15
CA LYS A 288 18.18 -0.29 6.32
C LYS A 288 16.92 -1.15 6.42
N LYS A 289 15.74 -0.57 6.21
CA LYS A 289 14.46 -1.30 6.20
C LYS A 289 14.36 -2.28 5.04
N ALA A 290 14.80 -1.89 3.85
CA ALA A 290 14.86 -2.78 2.70
C ALA A 290 15.81 -3.98 2.93
N ARG A 291 16.95 -3.75 3.58
CA ARG A 291 17.85 -4.84 4.00
C ARG A 291 17.20 -5.75 5.04
N LEU A 292 16.54 -5.18 6.04
CA LEU A 292 15.76 -5.94 7.02
C LEU A 292 14.69 -6.81 6.33
N ALA A 293 13.99 -6.26 5.33
CA ALA A 293 13.03 -7.02 4.53
C ALA A 293 13.72 -8.14 3.74
N ALA A 294 14.89 -7.91 3.13
CA ALA A 294 15.65 -8.96 2.47
C ALA A 294 16.10 -10.09 3.42
N GLU A 295 16.25 -9.80 4.72
CA GLU A 295 16.59 -10.77 5.74
C GLU A 295 15.34 -11.54 6.23
N LYS A 296 14.24 -10.84 6.52
CA LYS A 296 13.07 -11.39 7.24
C LYS A 296 11.79 -11.58 6.42
N ALA A 297 11.71 -11.01 5.22
CA ALA A 297 10.49 -10.90 4.43
C ALA A 297 10.74 -11.21 2.94
N GLY A 298 9.69 -11.14 2.12
CA GLY A 298 9.71 -11.38 0.68
C GLY A 298 9.99 -10.12 -0.13
N GLY A 299 9.91 -8.94 0.50
CA GLY A 299 10.10 -7.68 -0.21
C GLY A 299 9.66 -6.43 0.52
N VAL A 300 9.54 -5.34 -0.23
CA VAL A 300 9.17 -4.00 0.24
C VAL A 300 7.94 -3.49 -0.50
N MET A 301 7.08 -2.75 0.20
CA MET A 301 5.94 -2.03 -0.35
C MET A 301 6.13 -0.52 -0.10
N VAL A 302 5.71 0.32 -1.04
CA VAL A 302 5.89 1.78 -0.97
C VAL A 302 4.54 2.49 -1.02
N TRP A 303 4.31 3.37 -0.05
CA TRP A 303 3.26 4.40 -0.09
C TRP A 303 3.86 5.81 -0.18
N GLU A 304 3.67 6.58 -1.26
CA GLU A 304 3.34 6.10 -2.61
C GLU A 304 4.29 6.74 -3.64
N LEU A 305 4.33 6.17 -4.85
CA LEU A 305 5.45 6.32 -5.78
C LEU A 305 5.70 7.75 -6.26
N SER A 306 4.66 8.58 -6.38
CA SER A 306 4.78 9.93 -6.92
C SER A 306 5.59 10.89 -6.03
N GLN A 307 5.86 10.47 -4.79
CA GLN A 307 6.43 11.28 -3.73
C GLN A 307 7.94 11.20 -3.64
N ASP A 308 8.58 10.25 -4.35
CA ASP A 308 10.04 10.21 -4.40
C ASP A 308 10.57 11.48 -5.09
N SER A 309 11.79 11.82 -4.72
CA SER A 309 12.63 12.85 -5.33
C SER A 309 12.89 12.61 -6.84
N PRO A 310 13.20 13.66 -7.63
CA PRO A 310 13.48 13.52 -9.07
C PRO A 310 14.63 12.56 -9.42
N ASP A 311 15.59 12.39 -8.52
CA ASP A 311 16.72 11.46 -8.67
C ASP A 311 16.42 10.06 -8.15
N HIS A 312 15.17 9.78 -7.74
CA HIS A 312 14.68 8.51 -7.21
C HIS A 312 15.49 8.02 -6.00
N ALA A 313 15.84 8.93 -5.09
CA ALA A 313 16.73 8.63 -3.97
C ALA A 313 16.20 7.52 -3.05
N LEU A 314 14.89 7.50 -2.78
CA LEU A 314 14.29 6.47 -1.93
C LEU A 314 14.15 5.14 -2.67
N THR A 315 13.75 5.16 -3.93
CA THR A 315 13.69 3.96 -4.78
C THR A 315 15.07 3.30 -4.91
N LYS A 316 16.12 4.08 -5.19
CA LYS A 316 17.52 3.58 -5.21
C LYS A 316 17.96 3.04 -3.85
N ALA A 317 17.50 3.63 -2.75
CA ALA A 317 17.77 3.10 -1.41
C ALA A 317 17.11 1.74 -1.17
N ILE A 318 15.88 1.53 -1.64
CA ILE A 318 15.21 0.22 -1.60
C ILE A 318 16.05 -0.81 -2.37
N THR A 319 16.44 -0.49 -3.61
CA THR A 319 17.25 -1.40 -4.44
C THR A 319 18.55 -1.80 -3.75
N ARG A 320 19.34 -0.84 -3.24
CA ARG A 320 20.58 -1.12 -2.51
C ARG A 320 20.34 -2.02 -1.29
N GLY A 321 19.33 -1.69 -0.48
CA GLY A 321 19.01 -2.48 0.71
C GLY A 321 18.61 -3.91 0.38
N LEU A 322 17.78 -4.12 -0.65
CA LEU A 322 17.35 -5.44 -1.12
C LEU A 322 18.51 -6.26 -1.70
N LEU A 323 19.45 -5.62 -2.41
CA LEU A 323 20.66 -6.24 -2.94
C LEU A 323 21.76 -6.44 -1.89
N ARG A 324 21.59 -5.88 -0.69
CA ARG A 324 22.56 -5.89 0.41
C ARG A 324 23.91 -5.26 0.05
N GLU A 325 23.85 -4.23 -0.81
CA GLU A 325 24.97 -3.37 -1.22
C GLU A 325 25.23 -2.24 -0.23
#